data_AF-A0A926E287-F1
#
_entry.id   AF-A0A926E287-F1
#
_cell.length_a   1.000
_cell.length_b   1.000
_cell.length_c   1.000
_cell.angle_alpha   90.00
_cell.angle_beta   90.00
_cell.angle_gamma   90.00
#
_symmetry.space_group_name_H-M   'P 1'
#
loop_
_entity.id
_entity.type
_entity.pdbx_description
1 polymer ?
#
loop_
_entity_poly.entity_id
_entity_poly.type
_entity_poly.pdbx_seq_one_letter_code
_entity_poly.pdbx_strand_id
1 'polypeptide(L)'
;MAKQYAEPAAYEAKLEKVMGRLGIENYDYNWDRFSCWVEFTYKGQHYRFSHSVENAQIHGVNIKYGSDVFAQVVLSLEDLARMVERGIYDLSTWVAGMKYLPPKSDIPDCFKVLQFREIPRNMQEVERQFKQLAKAAHPDTGGNAEQFCLLQEAREQALQYFDGSCSNA
;
A
#
# COMPACT_ATOMS: atom_id res chain seq x y z
N MET A 1 -8.06 4.38 34.62
CA MET A 1 -9.23 3.83 33.89
C MET A 1 -8.78 2.51 33.30
N ALA A 2 -9.60 1.48 33.43
CA ALA A 2 -9.26 0.14 32.94
C ALA A 2 -9.35 0.10 31.40
N LYS A 3 -8.57 -0.80 30.81
CA LYS A 3 -8.65 -1.16 29.40
C LYS A 3 -10.06 -1.66 29.08
N GLN A 4 -10.66 -1.20 27.98
CA GLN A 4 -12.04 -1.55 27.65
C GLN A 4 -12.13 -2.90 26.94
N TYR A 5 -11.06 -3.29 26.24
CA TYR A 5 -10.98 -4.51 25.47
C TYR A 5 -9.97 -5.51 26.06
N ALA A 6 -10.06 -6.78 25.65
CA ALA A 6 -9.08 -7.82 25.97
C ALA A 6 -7.66 -7.46 25.48
N GLU A 7 -6.70 -8.33 25.78
CA GLU A 7 -5.31 -8.12 25.35
C GLU A 7 -5.16 -8.06 23.82
N PRO A 8 -4.20 -7.28 23.28
CA PRO A 8 -4.08 -7.01 21.83
C PRO A 8 -3.90 -8.30 21.03
N ALA A 9 -3.17 -9.27 21.57
CA ALA A 9 -2.95 -10.58 20.97
C ALA A 9 -4.27 -11.31 20.62
N ALA A 10 -5.34 -11.09 21.40
CA ALA A 10 -6.65 -11.67 21.08
C ALA A 10 -7.27 -11.06 19.82
N TYR A 11 -7.01 -9.77 19.56
CA TYR A 11 -7.49 -9.06 18.38
C TYR A 11 -6.61 -9.31 17.16
N GLU A 12 -5.30 -9.52 17.34
CA GLU A 12 -4.39 -9.96 16.26
C GLU A 12 -4.80 -11.35 15.74
N ALA A 13 -5.00 -12.32 16.65
CA ALA A 13 -5.49 -13.66 16.27
C ALA A 13 -6.91 -13.63 15.68
N LYS A 14 -7.74 -12.66 16.08
CA LYS A 14 -9.07 -12.47 15.49
C LYS A 14 -8.97 -11.87 14.09
N LEU A 15 -8.07 -10.91 13.87
CA LEU A 15 -7.83 -10.30 12.58
C LEU A 15 -7.45 -11.35 11.54
N GLU A 16 -6.52 -12.25 11.87
CA GLU A 16 -6.13 -13.38 11.01
C GLU A 16 -7.35 -14.21 10.58
N LYS A 17 -8.22 -14.59 11.53
CA LYS A 17 -9.45 -15.34 11.24
C LYS A 17 -10.41 -14.56 10.35
N VAL A 18 -10.55 -13.25 10.57
CA VAL A 18 -11.42 -12.37 9.77
C VAL A 18 -10.91 -12.25 8.35
N MET A 19 -9.60 -12.08 8.16
CA MET A 19 -8.97 -12.04 6.84
C MET A 19 -9.17 -13.34 6.08
N GLY A 20 -8.97 -14.49 6.75
CA GLY A 20 -9.23 -15.80 6.17
C GLY A 20 -10.70 -15.99 5.73
N ARG A 21 -11.66 -15.53 6.55
CA ARG A 21 -13.10 -15.59 6.22
C ARG A 21 -13.48 -14.71 5.02
N LEU A 22 -12.78 -13.59 4.85
CA LEU A 22 -12.95 -12.68 3.70
C LEU A 22 -12.19 -13.14 2.45
N GLY A 23 -11.38 -14.21 2.53
CA GLY A 23 -10.54 -14.67 1.43
C GLY A 23 -9.40 -13.69 1.09
N ILE A 24 -8.91 -12.96 2.10
CA ILE A 24 -7.82 -11.99 1.96
C ILE A 24 -6.49 -12.68 2.31
N GLU A 25 -5.58 -12.74 1.34
CA GLU A 25 -4.25 -13.35 1.53
C GLU A 25 -3.18 -12.33 1.92
N ASN A 26 -3.28 -11.11 1.39
CA ASN A 26 -2.29 -10.05 1.60
C ASN A 26 -2.90 -8.93 2.42
N TYR A 27 -2.45 -8.81 3.67
CA TYR A 27 -2.83 -7.74 4.58
C TYR A 27 -1.65 -7.38 5.49
N ASP A 28 -1.66 -6.13 5.97
CA ASP A 28 -0.74 -5.63 6.98
C ASP A 28 -1.53 -4.81 8.02
N TYR A 29 -0.97 -4.62 9.20
CA TYR A 29 -1.59 -3.85 10.25
C TYR A 29 -0.54 -3.26 11.20
N ASN A 30 -0.91 -2.15 11.83
CA ASN A 30 -0.16 -1.58 12.93
C ASN A 30 -1.12 -1.01 13.96
N TRP A 31 -0.72 -1.06 15.22
CA TRP A 31 -1.33 -0.28 16.27
C TRP A 31 -0.22 0.30 17.15
N ASP A 32 -0.31 1.59 17.43
CA ASP A 32 0.64 2.28 18.30
C ASP A 32 -0.07 2.72 19.59
N ARG A 33 0.48 3.70 20.31
CA ARG A 33 -0.11 4.20 21.55
C ARG A 33 -1.46 4.91 21.35
N PHE A 34 -1.69 5.52 20.20
CA PHE A 34 -2.80 6.43 19.93
C PHE A 34 -3.58 6.13 18.64
N SER A 35 -3.05 5.30 17.76
CA SER A 35 -3.62 5.03 16.45
C SER A 35 -3.50 3.57 16.04
N CYS A 36 -4.25 3.19 15.02
CA CYS A 36 -4.11 1.91 14.36
C CYS A 36 -4.52 2.01 12.89
N TRP A 37 -4.07 1.05 12.10
CA TRP A 37 -4.57 0.80 10.77
C TRP A 37 -4.50 -0.68 10.41
N VAL A 38 -5.37 -1.08 9.49
CA VAL A 38 -5.37 -2.39 8.84
C VAL A 38 -5.53 -2.14 7.36
N GLU A 39 -4.63 -2.68 6.55
CA GLU A 39 -4.70 -2.57 5.10
C GLU A 39 -4.65 -3.93 4.43
N PHE A 40 -5.32 -4.05 3.29
CA PHE A 40 -5.43 -5.33 2.60
C PHE A 40 -5.78 -5.15 1.12
N THR A 41 -5.46 -6.18 0.35
CA THR A 41 -5.89 -6.28 -1.05
C THR A 41 -7.08 -7.22 -1.18
N TYR A 42 -8.19 -6.72 -1.73
CA TYR A 42 -9.38 -7.51 -2.02
C TYR A 42 -9.81 -7.27 -3.47
N LYS A 43 -9.92 -8.35 -4.26
CA LYS A 43 -10.26 -8.30 -5.71
C LYS A 43 -9.42 -7.29 -6.51
N GLY A 44 -8.12 -7.24 -6.23
CA GLY A 44 -7.18 -6.34 -6.91
C GLY A 44 -7.33 -4.85 -6.55
N GLN A 45 -8.06 -4.52 -5.48
CA GLN A 45 -8.18 -3.17 -4.94
C GLN A 45 -7.57 -3.11 -3.54
N HIS A 46 -6.88 -2.02 -3.25
CA HIS A 46 -6.29 -1.76 -1.94
C HIS A 46 -7.25 -1.00 -1.04
N TYR A 47 -7.37 -1.46 0.20
CA TYR A 47 -8.24 -0.88 1.22
C TYR A 47 -7.45 -0.63 2.49
N ARG A 48 -7.78 0.45 3.20
CA ARG A 48 -7.19 0.77 4.49
C ARG A 48 -8.24 1.29 5.46
N PHE A 49 -8.34 0.63 6.60
CA PHE A 49 -9.13 1.06 7.74
C PHE A 49 -8.18 1.70 8.76
N SER A 50 -8.45 2.93 9.15
CA SER A 50 -7.64 3.66 10.12
C SER A 50 -8.51 4.17 11.26
N HIS A 51 -7.99 4.12 12.48
CA HIS A 51 -8.65 4.70 13.64
C HIS A 51 -7.64 5.31 14.62
N SER A 52 -8.10 6.25 15.44
CA SER A 52 -7.27 6.93 16.43
C SER A 52 -8.09 7.27 17.66
N VAL A 53 -7.40 7.37 18.80
CA VAL A 53 -7.96 7.80 20.08
C VAL A 53 -8.60 9.19 19.96
N GLU A 54 -7.94 10.10 19.25
CA GLU A 54 -8.48 11.44 18.97
C GLU A 54 -9.81 11.36 18.21
N ASN A 55 -9.86 10.57 17.14
CA ASN A 55 -11.07 10.43 16.34
C ASN A 55 -12.21 9.79 17.16
N ALA A 56 -11.89 8.79 18.00
CA ALA A 56 -12.85 8.19 18.91
C ALA A 56 -13.44 9.24 19.87
N GLN A 57 -12.59 10.06 20.49
CA GLN A 57 -13.01 11.09 21.44
C GLN A 57 -13.87 12.18 20.80
N ILE A 58 -13.55 12.62 19.57
CA ILE A 58 -14.38 13.56 18.80
C ILE A 58 -15.80 13.02 18.59
N HIS A 59 -15.94 11.70 18.43
CA HIS A 59 -17.22 11.02 18.26
C HIS A 59 -17.85 10.57 19.59
N GLY A 60 -17.38 11.09 20.73
CA GLY A 60 -17.94 10.81 22.06
C GLY A 60 -17.58 9.42 22.62
N VAL A 61 -16.66 8.71 21.97
CA VAL A 61 -16.17 7.40 22.43
C VAL A 61 -14.96 7.62 23.34
N ASN A 62 -15.15 7.34 24.63
CA ASN A 62 -14.13 7.59 25.65
C ASN A 62 -13.09 6.45 25.71
N ILE A 63 -12.13 6.47 24.78
CA ILE A 63 -11.00 5.54 24.71
C ILE A 63 -9.68 6.28 24.93
N LYS A 64 -8.67 5.58 25.47
CA LYS A 64 -7.34 6.14 25.77
C LYS A 64 -6.16 5.37 25.16
N TYR A 65 -6.39 4.17 24.63
CA TYR A 65 -5.33 3.28 24.18
C TYR A 65 -5.47 2.96 22.69
N GLY A 66 -4.36 3.00 21.96
CA GLY A 66 -4.31 2.60 20.54
C GLY A 66 -4.73 1.13 20.32
N SER A 67 -4.46 0.27 21.29
CA SER A 67 -4.93 -1.13 21.27
C SER A 67 -6.46 -1.27 21.35
N ASP A 68 -7.16 -0.35 22.03
CA ASP A 68 -8.62 -0.35 22.10
C ASP A 68 -9.24 0.10 20.76
N VAL A 69 -8.65 1.10 20.10
CA VAL A 69 -9.11 1.50 18.75
C VAL A 69 -8.78 0.44 17.69
N PHE A 70 -7.67 -0.30 17.85
CA PHE A 70 -7.38 -1.49 17.04
C PHE A 70 -8.44 -2.56 17.22
N ALA A 71 -8.81 -2.87 18.47
CA ALA A 71 -9.88 -3.82 18.76
C ALA A 71 -11.20 -3.42 18.08
N GLN A 72 -11.55 -2.13 18.07
CA GLN A 72 -12.73 -1.63 17.37
C GLN A 72 -12.67 -1.88 15.86
N VAL A 73 -11.53 -1.59 15.22
CA VAL A 73 -11.35 -1.86 13.77
C VAL A 73 -11.51 -3.34 13.47
N VAL A 74 -10.87 -4.22 14.25
CA VAL A 74 -10.97 -5.68 14.06
C VAL A 74 -12.41 -6.17 14.22
N LEU A 75 -13.14 -5.68 15.23
CA LEU A 75 -14.53 -6.05 15.44
C LEU A 75 -15.44 -5.57 14.30
N SER A 76 -15.22 -4.36 13.79
CA SER A 76 -15.96 -3.86 12.62
C SER A 76 -15.67 -4.69 11.35
N LEU A 77 -14.43 -5.12 11.13
CA LEU A 77 -14.10 -6.03 10.04
C LEU A 77 -14.77 -7.41 10.23
N GLU A 78 -14.88 -7.88 11.47
CA GLU A 78 -15.59 -9.11 11.79
C GLU A 78 -17.09 -9.00 11.47
N ASP A 79 -17.71 -7.86 11.75
CA ASP A 79 -19.10 -7.57 11.39
C ASP A 79 -19.29 -7.59 9.87
N LEU A 80 -18.37 -6.95 9.13
CA LEU A 80 -18.36 -6.99 7.66
C LEU A 80 -18.25 -8.42 7.12
N ALA A 81 -17.34 -9.24 7.67
CA ALA A 81 -17.20 -10.63 7.30
C ALA A 81 -18.50 -11.43 7.54
N ARG A 82 -19.17 -11.22 8.68
CA ARG A 82 -20.46 -11.87 8.96
C ARG A 82 -21.55 -11.47 7.96
N MET A 83 -21.57 -10.22 7.50
CA MET A 83 -22.54 -9.78 6.48
C MET A 83 -22.28 -10.42 5.12
N VAL A 84 -21.02 -10.57 4.73
CA VAL A 84 -20.60 -11.25 3.49
C VAL A 84 -21.00 -12.72 3.52
N GLU A 85 -20.70 -13.43 4.61
CA GLU A 85 -21.05 -14.85 4.78
C GLU A 85 -22.55 -15.11 4.76
N ARG A 86 -23.34 -14.16 5.27
CA ARG A 86 -24.81 -14.21 5.22
C ARG A 86 -25.38 -13.88 3.84
N GLY A 87 -24.54 -13.52 2.88
CA GLY A 87 -24.95 -13.16 1.52
C GLY A 87 -25.74 -11.84 1.44
N ILE A 88 -25.62 -10.96 2.45
CA ILE A 88 -26.35 -9.69 2.46
C ILE A 88 -25.79 -8.77 1.37
N TYR A 89 -24.47 -8.63 1.31
CA TYR A 89 -23.73 -7.92 0.27
C TYR A 89 -22.29 -8.44 0.15
N ASP A 90 -21.67 -8.25 -1.01
CA ASP A 90 -20.21 -8.43 -1.17
C ASP A 90 -19.45 -7.30 -0.44
N LEU A 91 -18.25 -7.60 0.05
CA LEU A 91 -17.42 -6.60 0.75
C LEU A 91 -17.24 -5.34 -0.10
N SER A 92 -17.02 -5.50 -1.42
CA SER A 92 -16.80 -4.38 -2.36
C SER A 92 -17.92 -3.34 -2.34
N THR A 93 -19.16 -3.73 -2.02
CA THR A 93 -20.30 -2.80 -1.93
C THR A 93 -20.09 -1.76 -0.83
N TRP A 94 -19.53 -2.16 0.31
CA TRP A 94 -19.35 -1.29 1.48
C TRP A 94 -18.06 -0.48 1.41
N VAL A 95 -16.99 -1.10 0.90
CA VAL A 95 -15.66 -0.48 0.84
C VAL A 95 -15.45 0.35 -0.43
N ALA A 96 -16.45 0.49 -1.31
CA ALA A 96 -16.34 1.23 -2.56
C ALA A 96 -15.85 2.68 -2.38
N GLY A 97 -16.29 3.36 -1.31
CA GLY A 97 -15.84 4.70 -0.94
C GLY A 97 -14.53 4.74 -0.15
N MET A 98 -14.01 3.58 0.26
CA MET A 98 -12.80 3.41 1.08
C MET A 98 -11.59 2.97 0.25
N LYS A 99 -11.67 3.04 -1.08
CA LYS A 99 -10.55 2.72 -1.97
C LYS A 99 -9.38 3.60 -1.59
N TYR A 100 -8.35 2.97 -1.04
CA TYR A 100 -7.12 3.65 -0.68
C TYR A 100 -6.24 3.65 -1.92
N LEU A 101 -5.91 4.84 -2.42
CA LEU A 101 -4.86 4.94 -3.43
C LEU A 101 -3.58 4.40 -2.78
N PRO A 102 -2.89 3.41 -3.38
CA PRO A 102 -1.60 2.99 -2.86
C PRO A 102 -0.71 4.23 -2.71
N PRO A 103 0.14 4.28 -1.67
CA PRO A 103 1.06 5.40 -1.49
C PRO A 103 1.78 5.65 -2.82
N LYS A 104 1.90 6.92 -3.22
CA LYS A 104 2.67 7.27 -4.42
C LYS A 104 4.04 6.60 -4.29
N SER A 105 4.39 5.73 -5.23
CA SER A 105 5.71 5.11 -5.25
C SER A 105 6.76 6.23 -5.24
N ASP A 106 7.47 6.38 -4.13
CA ASP A 106 8.54 7.37 -3.98
C ASP A 106 9.82 6.83 -4.62
N ILE A 107 9.74 6.57 -5.92
CA ILE A 107 10.90 6.14 -6.70
C ILE A 107 11.60 7.37 -7.30
N PRO A 108 12.93 7.37 -7.41
CA PRO A 108 13.67 8.41 -8.11
C PRO A 108 13.09 8.72 -9.50
N ASP A 109 13.15 9.99 -9.91
CA ASP A 109 12.53 10.45 -11.15
C ASP A 109 13.13 9.78 -12.40
N CYS A 110 14.40 9.37 -12.36
CA CYS A 110 15.02 8.58 -13.43
C CYS A 110 14.27 7.26 -13.71
N PHE A 111 13.76 6.59 -12.67
CA PHE A 111 12.96 5.38 -12.82
C PHE A 111 11.55 5.69 -13.31
N LYS A 112 10.96 6.84 -12.91
CA LYS A 112 9.66 7.29 -13.43
C LYS A 112 9.72 7.59 -14.92
N VAL A 113 10.79 8.27 -15.38
CA VAL A 113 11.02 8.57 -16.81
C VAL A 113 11.17 7.29 -17.63
N LEU A 114 11.81 6.27 -17.07
CA LEU A 114 11.90 4.93 -17.66
C LEU A 114 10.64 4.07 -17.45
N GLN A 115 9.55 4.65 -16.95
CA GLN A 115 8.24 4.03 -16.76
C GLN A 115 8.22 2.86 -15.76
N PHE A 116 9.15 2.82 -14.81
CA PHE A 116 9.08 1.90 -13.70
C PHE A 116 8.04 2.36 -12.66
N ARG A 117 7.45 1.39 -11.95
CA ARG A 117 6.52 1.63 -10.84
C ARG A 117 7.14 1.38 -9.46
N GLU A 118 8.30 0.72 -9.46
CA GLU A 118 9.12 0.32 -8.31
C GLU A 118 10.60 0.44 -8.71
N ILE A 119 11.52 0.48 -7.74
CA ILE A 119 12.95 0.51 -8.03
C ILE A 119 13.35 -0.83 -8.69
N PRO A 120 13.94 -0.82 -9.90
CA PRO A 120 14.34 -2.05 -10.59
C PRO A 120 15.41 -2.82 -9.80
N ARG A 121 15.51 -4.13 -10.02
CA ARG A 121 16.39 -4.99 -9.21
C ARG A 121 17.88 -4.79 -9.51
N ASN A 122 18.19 -4.37 -10.74
CA ASN A 122 19.55 -4.20 -11.22
C ASN A 122 19.55 -3.40 -12.53
N MET A 123 20.75 -3.04 -12.99
CA MET A 123 20.96 -2.31 -14.24
C MET A 123 20.51 -3.08 -15.48
N GLN A 124 20.41 -4.42 -15.46
CA GLN A 124 19.96 -5.18 -16.64
C GLN A 124 18.48 -4.94 -16.93
N GLU A 125 17.64 -4.78 -15.90
CA GLU A 125 16.23 -4.42 -16.06
C GLU A 125 16.06 -3.01 -16.64
N VAL A 126 16.87 -2.05 -16.16
CA VAL A 126 16.96 -0.68 -16.67
C VAL A 126 17.31 -0.69 -18.16
N GLU A 127 18.36 -1.41 -18.55
CA GLU A 127 18.81 -1.51 -19.94
C GLU A 127 17.76 -2.13 -20.86
N ARG A 128 17.07 -3.18 -20.40
CA ARG A 128 15.99 -3.81 -21.17
C ARG A 128 14.85 -2.83 -21.42
N GLN A 129 14.42 -2.10 -20.39
CA GLN A 129 13.34 -1.14 -20.47
C GLN A 129 13.71 0.07 -21.34
N PHE A 130 14.92 0.61 -21.14
CA PHE A 130 15.48 1.67 -21.96
C PHE A 130 15.47 1.29 -23.44
N LYS A 131 15.94 0.09 -23.81
CA LYS A 131 15.94 -0.37 -25.21
C LYS A 131 14.55 -0.47 -25.81
N GLN A 132 13.53 -0.81 -25.03
CA GLN A 132 12.14 -0.84 -25.49
C GLN A 132 11.60 0.57 -25.77
N LEU A 133 11.85 1.50 -24.84
CA LEU A 133 11.41 2.90 -24.97
C LEU A 133 12.19 3.65 -26.07
N ALA A 134 13.50 3.43 -26.14
CA ALA A 134 14.40 3.99 -27.15
C ALA A 134 13.97 3.61 -28.56
N LYS A 135 13.52 2.37 -28.80
CA LYS A 135 13.02 1.93 -30.11
C LYS A 135 11.76 2.69 -30.55
N ALA A 136 10.92 3.13 -29.62
CA ALA A 136 9.70 3.88 -29.93
C ALA A 136 9.97 5.39 -30.04
N ALA A 137 10.93 5.92 -29.27
CA ALA A 137 11.26 7.34 -29.19
C ALA A 137 12.35 7.78 -30.19
N HIS A 138 12.99 6.85 -30.91
CA HIS A 138 14.12 7.20 -31.78
C HIS A 138 13.68 8.15 -32.92
N PRO A 139 14.39 9.27 -33.15
CA PRO A 139 14.06 10.23 -34.21
C PRO A 139 13.95 9.60 -35.60
N ASP A 140 14.85 8.65 -35.91
CA ASP A 140 14.87 7.96 -37.20
C ASP A 140 13.63 7.09 -37.48
N THR A 141 12.85 6.74 -36.45
CA THR A 141 11.58 6.02 -36.59
C THR A 141 10.36 6.93 -36.47
N GLY A 142 10.56 8.26 -36.55
CA GLY A 142 9.51 9.27 -36.37
C GLY A 142 9.24 9.65 -34.91
N GLY A 143 10.15 9.30 -33.99
CA GLY A 143 10.08 9.64 -32.57
C GLY A 143 10.56 11.07 -32.25
N ASN A 144 10.38 11.48 -31.01
CA ASN A 144 10.77 12.82 -30.53
C ASN A 144 12.20 12.80 -29.97
N ALA A 145 13.10 13.59 -30.56
CA ALA A 145 14.49 13.73 -30.12
C ALA A 145 14.64 14.20 -28.66
N GLU A 146 13.77 15.09 -28.18
CA GLU A 146 13.77 15.55 -26.79
C GLU A 146 13.43 14.41 -25.82
N GLN A 147 12.46 13.57 -26.19
CA GLN A 147 12.10 12.38 -25.40
C GLN A 147 13.25 11.37 -25.38
N PHE A 148 13.96 11.21 -26.49
CA PHE A 148 15.11 10.32 -26.57
C PHE A 148 16.28 10.79 -25.68
N CYS A 149 16.54 12.11 -25.62
CA CYS A 149 17.54 12.68 -24.70
C CYS A 149 17.16 12.45 -23.23
N LEU A 150 15.89 12.69 -22.87
CA LEU A 150 15.40 12.44 -21.50
C LEU A 150 15.57 10.96 -21.08
N LEU A 151 15.31 10.02 -21.99
CA LEU A 151 15.53 8.60 -21.73
C LEU A 151 17.02 8.26 -21.51
N GLN A 152 17.93 8.93 -22.23
CA GLN A 152 19.37 8.74 -22.04
C GLN A 152 19.85 9.28 -20.69
N GLU A 153 19.43 10.50 -20.34
CA GLU A 153 19.74 11.10 -19.03
C GLU A 153 19.22 10.26 -17.88
N ALA A 154 17.98 9.74 -17.99
CA ALA A 154 17.40 8.86 -16.99
C ALA A 154 18.17 7.53 -16.85
N ARG A 155 18.68 6.97 -17.96
CA ARG A 155 19.53 5.77 -17.94
C ARG A 155 20.86 6.03 -17.21
N GLU A 156 21.49 7.18 -17.44
CA GLU A 156 22.74 7.56 -16.78
C GLU A 156 22.55 7.80 -15.28
N GLN A 157 21.46 8.46 -14.89
CA GLN A 157 21.10 8.64 -13.48
C GLN A 157 20.79 7.30 -12.80
N ALA A 158 20.15 6.36 -13.50
CA ALA A 158 19.94 5.01 -12.98
C ALA A 158 21.26 4.25 -12.79
N LEU A 159 22.23 4.40 -13.70
CA LEU A 159 23.57 3.83 -13.54
C LEU A 159 24.25 4.40 -12.28
N GLN A 160 24.25 5.73 -12.12
CA GLN A 160 24.81 6.38 -10.94
C GLN A 160 24.15 5.94 -9.63
N TYR A 161 22.83 5.69 -9.65
CA TYR A 161 22.10 5.16 -8.50
C TYR A 161 22.64 3.77 -8.07
N PHE A 162 22.86 2.86 -9.03
CA PHE A 162 23.41 1.54 -8.73
C PHE A 162 24.91 1.58 -8.38
N ASP A 163 25.71 2.41 -9.05
CA ASP A 163 27.14 2.56 -8.76
C ASP A 163 27.37 3.22 -7.39
N GLY A 164 26.58 4.24 -7.05
CA GLY A 164 26.62 4.92 -5.75
C GLY A 164 26.16 4.03 -4.59
N SER A 165 25.24 3.09 -4.84
CA SER A 165 24.81 2.10 -3.84
C SER A 165 25.90 1.06 -3.49
N CYS A 166 26.94 0.93 -4.33
CA CYS A 166 28.06 0.01 -4.10
C CYS A 166 29.20 0.65 -3.26
N SER A 167 29.17 1.96 -3.03
CA SER A 167 30.24 2.69 -2.31
C SER A 167 30.04 2.80 -0.79
N ASN A 168 28.96 2.23 -0.25
CA ASN A 168 28.65 2.18 1.20
C ASN A 168 28.42 0.72 1.67
N ALA A 169 29.30 -0.19 1.28
CA ALA A 169 29.39 -1.55 1.83
C ALA A 169 30.69 -1.73 2.61
#